data_AF-A0A1T2XCC2-F1
#
_entry.id   AF-A0A1T2XCC2-F1
#
_cell.length_a   1.000
_cell.length_b   1.000
_cell.length_c   1.000
_cell.angle_alpha   90.00
_cell.angle_beta   90.00
_cell.angle_gamma   90.00
#
_symmetry.space_group_name_H-M   'P 1'
#
loop_
_entity.id
_entity.type
_entity.pdbx_description
1 polymer ?
#
loop_
_entity_poly.entity_id
_entity_poly.type
_entity_poly.pdbx_seq_one_letter_code
_entity_poly.pdbx_strand_id
1 'polypeptide(L)' 'MAHAIPKLEVLIDLSRPVEEITEVITLVISSHPGKQKEILEAVDLSVGEALAKFEENNIN' A
#
# COMPACT_ATOMS: atom_id res chain seq x y z
N MET A 1 23.05 -14.43 15.09
CA MET A 1 21.94 -13.79 15.81
C MET A 1 20.73 -13.83 14.89
N ALA A 2 19.56 -14.27 15.37
CA ALA A 2 18.35 -14.31 14.54
C ALA A 2 17.80 -12.89 14.37
N HIS A 3 17.60 -12.44 13.14
CA HIS A 3 16.92 -11.17 12.85
C HIS A 3 15.41 -11.45 12.80
N ALA A 4 14.64 -10.94 13.76
CA ALA A 4 13.19 -11.00 13.69
C ALA A 4 12.71 -9.98 12.65
N ILE A 5 11.97 -10.45 11.64
CA ILE A 5 11.29 -9.58 10.68
C ILE A 5 9.90 -9.28 11.26
N PRO A 6 9.56 -8.01 11.53
CA PRO A 6 8.22 -7.67 12.01
C PRO A 6 7.18 -8.02 10.95
N LYS A 7 6.10 -8.68 11.37
CA LYS A 7 4.95 -9.01 10.53
C LYS A 7 3.71 -8.33 11.08
N LEU A 8 2.83 -7.90 10.18
CA LEU A 8 1.53 -7.33 10.48
C LEU A 8 0.45 -8.21 9.84
N GLU A 9 -0.54 -8.62 10.61
CA GLU A 9 -1.76 -9.24 10.12
C GLU A 9 -2.91 -8.24 10.28
N VAL A 10 -3.68 -8.03 9.21
CA VAL A 10 -4.80 -7.09 9.16
C VAL A 10 -6.03 -7.79 8.60
N LEU A 11 -7.17 -7.58 9.26
CA LEU A 11 -8.49 -7.91 8.73
C LEU A 11 -9.03 -6.67 8.03
N ILE A 12 -9.54 -6.83 6.82
CA ILE A 12 -9.95 -5.72 5.94
C ILE A 12 -11.46 -5.81 5.67
N ASP A 13 -12.19 -4.72 5.87
CA ASP A 13 -13.59 -4.60 5.45
C ASP A 13 -13.71 -4.30 3.95
N LEU A 14 -13.97 -5.33 3.16
CA LEU A 14 -14.10 -5.21 1.71
C LEU A 14 -15.32 -4.37 1.26
N SER A 15 -16.23 -3.99 2.16
CA SER A 15 -17.31 -3.05 1.84
C SER A 15 -16.85 -1.59 1.75
N ARG A 16 -15.65 -1.27 2.26
CA ARG A 16 -15.08 0.09 2.31
C ARG A 16 -13.63 0.12 1.78
N PRO A 17 -13.37 -0.39 0.56
CA PRO A 17 -12.02 -0.77 0.12
C PRO A 17 -11.01 0.38 0.11
N VAL A 18 -11.42 1.59 -0.32
CA VAL A 18 -10.50 2.74 -0.39
C VAL A 18 -10.05 3.20 1.00
N GLU A 19 -10.99 3.20 1.96
CA GLU A 19 -10.71 3.62 3.33
C GLU A 19 -9.76 2.64 4.01
N GLU A 20 -10.08 1.34 3.93
CA GLU A 20 -9.25 0.30 4.52
C GLU A 20 -7.83 0.27 3.93
N ILE A 21 -7.69 0.43 2.61
CA ILE A 21 -6.37 0.53 1.97
C ILE A 21 -5.58 1.73 2.52
N THR A 22 -6.25 2.87 2.69
CA THR A 22 -5.63 4.09 3.24
C THR A 22 -5.18 3.91 4.68
N GLU A 23 -5.98 3.22 5.49
CA GLU A 23 -5.63 2.89 6.88
C GLU A 23 -4.42 1.94 6.96
N VAL A 24 -4.39 0.90 6.12
CA VAL A 24 -3.25 -0.03 6.04
C VAL A 24 -1.98 0.70 5.62
N ILE A 25 -2.05 1.55 4.60
CA ILE A 25 -0.92 2.38 4.15
C ILE A 25 -0.41 3.25 5.31
N THR A 26 -1.32 3.92 6.02
CA THR A 26 -0.99 4.77 7.17
C THR A 26 -0.28 3.97 8.26
N LEU A 27 -0.82 2.81 8.63
CA LEU A 27 -0.25 1.91 9.63
C LEU A 27 1.18 1.46 9.27
N VAL A 28 1.38 1.05 8.02
CA VAL A 28 2.70 0.62 7.52
C VAL A 28 3.69 1.79 7.57
N ILE A 29 3.29 2.98 7.12
CA ILE A 29 4.15 4.17 7.13
C ILE A 29 4.54 4.59 8.54
N SER A 30 3.60 4.56 9.49
CA SER A 30 3.86 4.88 10.89
C SER A 30 4.89 3.94 11.53
N SER A 31 5.04 2.70 11.03
CA SER A 31 6.07 1.77 11.49
C SER A 31 7.47 2.03 10.89
N HIS A 32 7.61 2.97 9.94
CA HIS A 32 8.86 3.30 9.26
C HIS A 32 9.26 4.79 9.41
N PRO A 33 9.59 5.24 10.63
CA PRO A 33 9.97 6.63 10.87
C PRO A 33 11.21 7.04 10.07
N GLY A 34 11.13 8.18 9.39
CA GLY A 34 12.18 8.74 8.55
C GLY A 34 12.10 8.32 7.07
N LYS A 35 11.23 7.35 6.72
CA LYS A 35 11.04 6.85 5.35
C LYS A 35 9.64 7.08 4.80
N GLN A 36 8.79 7.82 5.52
CA GLN A 36 7.37 7.93 5.21
C GLN A 36 7.12 8.47 3.81
N LYS A 37 7.83 9.55 3.44
CA LYS A 37 7.69 10.18 2.13
C LYS A 37 8.12 9.26 0.98
N GLU A 38 9.28 8.61 1.12
CA GLU A 38 9.81 7.67 0.13
C GLU A 38 8.84 6.51 -0.12
N ILE A 39 8.27 5.95 0.96
CA ILE A 39 7.28 4.87 0.87
C ILE A 39 6.01 5.35 0.16
N LEU A 40 5.51 6.54 0.51
CA LEU A 40 4.32 7.13 -0.12
C LEU A 40 4.52 7.37 -1.63
N GLU A 41 5.66 7.92 -2.03
CA GLU A 41 5.99 8.15 -3.44
C GLU A 41 6.07 6.83 -4.23
N ALA A 42 6.65 5.78 -3.63
CA ALA A 42 6.73 4.46 -4.27
C ALA A 42 5.35 3.79 -4.39
N VAL A 43 4.48 3.96 -3.38
CA VAL A 43 3.09 3.45 -3.41
C VAL A 43 2.28 4.18 -4.46
N ASP A 44 2.37 5.52 -4.53
CA ASP A 44 1.68 6.34 -5.53
C ASP A 44 2.03 5.89 -6.96
N LEU A 45 3.33 5.75 -7.26
CA LEU A 45 3.78 5.23 -8.55
C LEU A 45 3.22 3.85 -8.86
N SER A 46 3.27 2.92 -7.89
CA SER A 46 2.81 1.54 -8.08
C SER A 46 1.30 1.47 -8.36
N VAL A 47 0.50 2.31 -7.69
CA VAL A 47 -0.94 2.40 -7.92
C VAL A 47 -1.22 3.02 -9.29
N GLY A 48 -0.50 4.08 -9.67
CA GLY A 48 -0.61 4.69 -10.99
C GLY A 48 -0.32 3.72 -12.13
N GLU A 49 0.74 2.91 -11.99
CA GLU A 49 1.06 1.85 -12.96
C GLU A 49 -0.02 0.76 -13.03
N ALA A 50 -0.59 0.36 -11.89
CA ALA A 50 -1.67 -0.61 -11.85
C ALA A 50 -2.93 -0.07 -12.54
N LEU A 51 -3.25 1.21 -12.36
CA LEU A 51 -4.37 1.88 -13.02
C LEU A 51 -4.14 1.96 -14.53
N ALA A 52 -2.97 2.40 -14.97
CA ALA A 52 -2.63 2.46 -16.40
C ALA A 52 -2.78 1.09 -17.08
N LYS A 53 -2.27 0.01 -16.45
CA LYS A 53 -2.43 -1.36 -16.95
C LYS A 53 -3.89 -1.79 -16.99
N PHE A 54 -4.69 -1.40 -16.01
CA PHE A 54 -6.12 -1.70 -16.02
C PHE A 54 -6.81 -1.01 -17.20
N GLU A 55 -6.53 0.26 -17.43
CA GLU A 55 -7.09 1.03 -18.54
C GLU A 55 -6.67 0.47 -19.90
N GLU A 56 -5.40 0.14 -20.11
CA GLU A 56 -4.90 -0.50 -21.33
C GLU A 56 -5.64 -1.81 -21.68
N ASN A 57 -5.94 -2.62 -20.66
CA ASN A 57 -6.67 -3.88 -20.85
C ASN A 57 -8.17 -3.69 -21.11
N ASN A 58 -8.74 -2.53 -20.79
CA ASN A 58 -10.16 -2.21 -20.99
C ASN A 58 -10.42 -1.35 -22.24
N ILE A 59 -9.37 -1.00 -23.00
CA ILE A 59 -9.46 -0.26 -24.28
C ILE A 59 -9.33 -1.21 -25.51
N ASN A 60 -9.20 -2.52 -25.31
CA ASN A 60 -9.18 -3.54 -26.39
C ASN A 60 -10.51 -4.29 -26.55
#